data_AF-A0A9P6HCY8-F1
#
_entry.id   AF-A0A9P6HCY8-F1
#
_cell.length_a   1.000
_cell.length_b   1.000
_cell.length_c   1.000
_cell.angle_alpha   90.00
_cell.angle_beta   90.00
_cell.angle_gamma   90.00
#
_symmetry.space_group_name_H-M   'P 1'
#
loop_
_entity.id
_entity.type
_entity.pdbx_description
1 polymer ?
#
loop_
_entity_poly.entity_id
_entity_poly.type
_entity_poly.pdbx_seq_one_letter_code
_entity_poly.pdbx_strand_id
1 'polypeptide(L)'
;MSATSYSYTTLDADAELSRLIGTLRLNPKDSGSTSRDLSMEVVRSDDLPRGSTTSRPECQFHPDATSHSHVEPFGCPLLLSIYYHIEAYPTTGGAYLDTIFTHRALLHASPRGHEGCARAFSDLARKIDDREWRADRESDQEAVTAFLNEAMTVATSF
;
A
#
# COMPACT_ATOMS: atom_id res chain seq x y z
N MET A 1 -16.73 29.93 -41.31
CA MET A 1 -16.89 29.40 -39.93
C MET A 1 -15.55 28.77 -39.57
N SER A 2 -14.72 29.50 -38.84
CA SER A 2 -13.37 29.06 -38.46
C SER A 2 -13.40 28.56 -37.02
N ALA A 3 -12.96 27.32 -36.80
CA ALA A 3 -12.76 26.77 -35.46
C ALA A 3 -11.34 27.12 -35.00
N THR A 4 -11.24 27.90 -33.92
CA THR A 4 -9.99 28.22 -33.23
C THR A 4 -9.59 27.01 -32.38
N SER A 5 -8.46 26.39 -32.73
CA SER A 5 -7.83 25.34 -31.94
C SER A 5 -7.03 25.97 -30.80
N TYR A 6 -7.29 25.58 -29.56
CA TYR A 6 -6.50 25.97 -28.39
C TYR A 6 -5.58 24.80 -28.03
N SER A 7 -4.32 24.90 -28.44
CA SER A 7 -3.23 24.07 -27.93
C SER A 7 -2.63 24.74 -26.70
N TYR A 8 -3.08 24.35 -25.51
CA TYR A 8 -2.47 24.76 -24.25
C TYR A 8 -1.24 23.88 -24.01
N THR A 9 -0.06 24.48 -24.12
CA THR A 9 1.24 23.80 -24.02
C THR A 9 1.55 23.47 -22.56
N THR A 10 1.86 22.21 -22.30
CA THR A 10 2.32 21.62 -21.02
C THR A 10 3.53 22.32 -20.38
N LEU A 11 4.26 23.16 -21.12
CA LEU A 11 5.46 23.85 -20.64
C LEU A 11 5.18 25.01 -19.67
N ASP A 12 3.97 25.56 -19.64
CA ASP A 12 3.64 26.71 -18.78
C ASP A 12 3.33 26.28 -17.33
N ALA A 13 2.94 25.01 -17.13
CA ALA A 13 2.64 24.47 -15.81
C ALA A 13 3.89 24.34 -14.91
N ASP A 14 5.04 23.99 -15.49
CA ASP A 14 6.28 23.78 -14.73
C ASP A 14 6.89 25.09 -14.17
N ALA A 15 6.68 26.21 -14.87
CA ALA A 15 7.13 27.53 -14.44
C ALA A 15 6.34 28.02 -13.21
N GLU A 16 5.03 27.80 -13.18
CA GLU A 16 4.18 28.14 -12.05
C GLU A 16 4.43 27.22 -10.85
N LEU A 17 4.73 25.94 -11.07
CA LEU A 17 5.08 24.99 -10.01
C LEU A 17 6.41 25.36 -9.32
N SER A 18 7.40 25.78 -10.11
CA SER A 18 8.70 26.27 -9.61
C SER A 18 8.55 27.55 -8.77
N ARG A 19 7.62 28.43 -9.15
CA ARG A 19 7.27 29.63 -8.37
C ARG A 19 6.60 29.29 -7.05
N LEU A 20 5.71 28.30 -7.04
CA LEU A 20 4.99 27.88 -5.83
C LEU A 20 5.95 27.27 -4.80
N ILE A 21 6.86 26.38 -5.22
CA ILE A 21 7.84 25.74 -4.33
C ILE A 21 8.80 26.77 -3.71
N GLY A 22 9.19 27.81 -4.45
CA GLY A 22 10.07 28.88 -3.93
C GLY A 22 9.48 29.71 -2.78
N THR A 23 8.16 29.67 -2.57
CA THR A 23 7.49 30.40 -1.47
C THR A 23 7.37 29.61 -0.18
N LEU A 24 7.60 28.29 -0.22
CA LEU A 24 7.52 27.42 0.95
C LEU A 24 8.83 27.48 1.75
N ARG A 25 9.01 28.53 2.55
CA ARG A 25 10.02 28.56 3.61
C ARG A 25 9.57 27.70 4.78
N LEU A 26 10.05 26.47 4.83
CA LEU A 26 9.92 25.62 6.01
C LEU A 26 10.79 26.19 7.13
N ASN A 27 10.16 26.76 8.16
CA ASN A 27 10.83 27.05 9.42
C ASN A 27 10.99 25.73 10.19
N PRO A 28 12.21 25.26 10.45
CA PRO A 28 12.42 24.07 11.28
C PRO A 28 11.96 24.40 12.71
N LYS A 29 10.91 23.71 13.16
CA LYS A 29 10.45 23.79 14.56
C LYS A 29 11.03 22.60 15.32
N ASP A 30 12.13 22.87 16.01
CA ASP A 30 12.72 21.98 17.01
C ASP A 30 11.76 21.81 18.19
N SER A 31 11.32 20.58 18.42
CA SER A 31 10.79 20.06 19.70
C SER A 31 10.40 18.61 19.43
N GLY A 32 10.91 17.57 20.09
CA GLY A 32 11.45 17.46 21.44
C GLY A 32 10.98 16.09 21.92
N SER A 33 11.92 15.16 22.07
CA SER A 33 11.69 13.75 22.37
C SER A 33 10.94 13.55 23.70
N THR A 34 9.90 12.71 23.69
CA THR A 34 9.44 12.01 24.90
C THR A 34 9.26 10.53 24.61
N SER A 35 10.28 9.79 25.01
CA SER A 35 10.28 8.34 25.24
C SER A 35 9.17 7.95 26.20
N ARG A 36 8.32 7.00 25.81
CA ARG A 36 7.47 6.25 26.74
C ARG A 36 7.66 4.76 26.49
N ASP A 37 8.43 4.23 27.41
CA ASP A 37 8.63 2.84 27.77
C ASP A 37 7.32 2.24 28.29
N LEU A 38 6.83 1.17 27.66
CA LEU A 38 5.80 0.31 28.21
C LEU A 38 6.20 -1.15 27.95
N SER A 39 6.81 -1.72 28.97
CA SER A 39 7.07 -3.14 29.13
C SER A 39 5.84 -3.90 29.65
N MET A 40 5.83 -5.22 29.36
CA MET A 40 5.21 -6.31 30.13
C MET A 40 3.67 -6.48 30.00
N GLU A 41 3.08 -7.67 29.82
CA GLU A 41 3.44 -9.03 30.26
C GLU A 41 3.01 -10.17 29.30
N VAL A 42 3.72 -11.29 29.44
CA VAL A 42 3.49 -12.61 28.85
C VAL A 42 2.46 -13.37 29.69
N VAL A 43 1.35 -13.80 29.08
CA VAL A 43 0.43 -14.78 29.69
C VAL A 43 0.71 -16.16 29.10
N ARG A 44 1.22 -17.05 29.97
CA ARG A 44 1.22 -18.50 29.80
C ARG A 44 -0.18 -19.04 30.10
N SER A 45 -0.63 -20.01 29.31
CA SER A 45 -1.47 -21.09 29.82
C SER A 45 -1.26 -22.36 29.00
N ASP A 46 -0.73 -23.37 29.69
CA ASP A 46 -0.76 -24.78 29.34
C ASP A 46 -2.20 -25.30 29.35
N ASP A 47 -2.53 -26.25 28.46
CA ASP A 47 -3.22 -27.49 28.84
C ASP A 47 -3.36 -28.44 27.63
N LEU A 48 -2.76 -29.63 27.78
CA LEU A 48 -2.89 -30.78 26.89
C LEU A 48 -4.23 -31.51 27.16
N PRO A 49 -4.79 -32.22 26.16
CA PRO A 49 -4.90 -33.65 26.41
C PRO A 49 -4.55 -34.55 25.22
N ARG A 50 -3.86 -35.61 25.63
CA ARG A 50 -3.54 -36.89 25.02
C ARG A 50 -4.76 -37.62 24.47
N GLY A 51 -4.71 -38.07 23.22
CA GLY A 51 -5.65 -39.03 22.65
C GLY A 51 -5.00 -39.86 21.54
N SER A 52 -4.85 -41.16 21.77
CA SER A 52 -4.13 -42.13 20.93
C SER A 52 -4.99 -42.75 19.82
N THR A 53 -4.35 -42.97 18.67
CA THR A 53 -4.46 -44.13 17.75
C THR A 53 -5.83 -44.70 17.38
N THR A 54 -6.19 -44.60 16.10
CA THR A 54 -6.64 -45.76 15.32
C THR A 54 -6.22 -45.59 13.87
N SER A 55 -5.42 -46.54 13.41
CA SER A 55 -4.99 -46.74 12.04
C SER A 55 -6.10 -47.40 11.21
N ARG A 56 -6.40 -46.84 10.03
CA ARG A 56 -6.98 -47.58 8.90
C ARG A 56 -6.42 -47.00 7.60
N PRO A 57 -5.82 -47.81 6.71
CA PRO A 57 -5.39 -47.35 5.40
C PRO A 57 -6.57 -47.48 4.44
N GLU A 58 -7.17 -46.35 4.09
CA GLU A 58 -8.05 -46.27 2.91
C GLU A 58 -7.34 -45.39 1.89
N CYS A 59 -7.08 -45.98 0.73
CA CYS A 59 -6.52 -45.32 -0.45
C CYS A 59 -7.50 -44.24 -0.92
N GLN A 60 -7.39 -43.06 -0.32
CA GLN A 60 -8.12 -41.88 -0.75
C GLN A 60 -7.26 -41.13 -1.75
N PHE A 61 -7.81 -40.99 -2.95
CA PHE A 61 -7.32 -40.17 -4.04
C PHE A 61 -6.76 -38.86 -3.50
N HIS A 62 -5.49 -38.57 -3.79
CA HIS A 62 -4.90 -37.27 -3.55
C HIS A 62 -5.62 -36.26 -4.47
N PRO A 63 -6.44 -35.33 -3.96
CA PRO A 63 -6.79 -34.17 -4.75
C PRO A 63 -5.48 -33.41 -4.99
N ASP A 64 -5.33 -32.96 -6.22
CA ASP A 64 -4.24 -32.12 -6.72
C ASP A 64 -3.65 -31.27 -5.61
N ALA A 65 -2.34 -31.38 -5.42
CA ALA A 65 -1.60 -30.45 -4.59
C ALA A 65 -1.86 -29.06 -5.17
N THR A 66 -2.83 -28.36 -4.58
CA THR A 66 -3.07 -26.95 -4.81
C THR A 66 -1.80 -26.30 -4.30
N SER A 67 -0.86 -26.15 -5.22
CA SER A 67 0.33 -25.35 -5.05
C SER A 67 -0.19 -23.95 -4.86
N HIS A 68 -0.50 -23.61 -3.61
CA HIS A 68 -0.53 -22.25 -3.14
C HIS A 68 0.89 -21.73 -3.35
N SER A 69 1.17 -21.32 -4.59
CA SER A 69 2.32 -20.51 -4.93
C SER A 69 2.14 -19.27 -4.06
N HIS A 70 2.87 -19.24 -2.94
CA HIS A 70 3.02 -18.04 -2.16
C HIS A 70 3.72 -17.06 -3.08
N VAL A 71 2.93 -16.21 -3.73
CA VAL A 71 3.45 -15.09 -4.50
C VAL A 71 4.01 -14.13 -3.47
N GLU A 72 5.33 -14.09 -3.36
CA GLU A 72 6.02 -13.12 -2.51
C GLU A 72 5.56 -11.71 -2.88
N PRO A 73 5.23 -10.84 -1.90
CA PRO A 73 4.86 -9.46 -2.20
C PRO A 73 6.04 -8.68 -2.80
N PHE A 74 5.73 -7.79 -3.74
CA PHE A 74 6.69 -6.94 -4.42
C PHE A 74 6.45 -5.47 -4.06
N GLY A 75 7.44 -4.61 -4.30
CA GLY A 75 7.33 -3.16 -4.12
C GLY A 75 8.40 -2.58 -3.21
N CYS A 76 8.37 -1.25 -3.04
CA CYS A 76 9.26 -0.56 -2.10
C CYS A 76 8.85 -0.86 -0.65
N PRO A 77 9.75 -0.64 0.34
CA PRO A 77 9.47 -0.96 1.75
C PRO A 77 8.19 -0.34 2.31
N LEU A 78 7.81 0.86 1.84
CA LEU A 78 6.55 1.51 2.19
C LEU A 78 5.34 0.63 1.80
N LEU A 79 5.25 0.21 0.55
CA LEU A 79 4.13 -0.59 0.06
C LEU A 79 4.12 -2.00 0.65
N LEU A 80 5.29 -2.59 0.89
CA LEU A 80 5.40 -3.86 1.59
C LEU A 80 4.84 -3.78 3.01
N SER A 81 5.14 -2.71 3.75
CA SER A 81 4.59 -2.53 5.11
C SER A 81 3.06 -2.50 5.10
N ILE A 82 2.45 -1.81 4.13
CA ILE A 82 1.00 -1.75 3.97
C ILE A 82 0.44 -3.11 3.57
N TYR A 83 1.12 -3.84 2.70
CA TYR A 83 0.69 -5.17 2.26
C TYR A 83 0.57 -6.15 3.44
N TYR A 84 1.50 -6.10 4.39
CA TYR A 84 1.47 -6.95 5.59
C TYR A 84 0.43 -6.50 6.63
N HIS A 85 0.15 -5.20 6.69
CA HIS A 85 -0.83 -4.63 7.62
C HIS A 85 -2.15 -4.25 6.96
N ILE A 86 -2.47 -4.88 5.83
CA ILE A 86 -3.57 -4.48 4.96
C ILE A 86 -4.92 -4.51 5.69
N GLU A 87 -5.14 -5.49 6.57
CA GLU A 87 -6.38 -5.59 7.34
C GLU A 87 -6.59 -4.43 8.30
N ALA A 88 -5.52 -3.89 8.88
CA ALA A 88 -5.59 -2.74 9.78
C ALA A 88 -5.42 -1.41 9.05
N TYR A 89 -5.20 -1.43 7.74
CA TYR A 89 -4.85 -0.24 6.98
C TYR A 89 -6.08 0.67 6.80
N PRO A 90 -6.04 1.91 7.31
CA PRO A 90 -7.16 2.84 7.22
C PRO A 90 -7.29 3.38 5.81
N THR A 91 -8.51 3.43 5.30
CA THR A 91 -8.86 4.07 4.02
C THR A 91 -9.67 5.35 4.21
N THR A 92 -10.19 5.60 5.41
CA THR A 92 -10.86 6.84 5.77
C THR A 92 -9.86 7.96 6.09
N GLY A 93 -10.34 9.20 6.08
CA GLY A 93 -9.52 10.37 6.44
C GLY A 93 -8.36 10.66 5.47
N GLY A 94 -8.35 10.05 4.29
CA GLY A 94 -7.32 10.28 3.27
C GLY A 94 -5.99 9.56 3.51
N ALA A 95 -5.90 8.61 4.45
CA ALA A 95 -4.65 7.90 4.75
C ALA A 95 -4.04 7.17 3.52
N TYR A 96 -4.87 6.72 2.58
CA TYR A 96 -4.38 6.17 1.29
C TYR A 96 -3.75 7.22 0.38
N LEU A 97 -4.19 8.48 0.44
CA LEU A 97 -3.57 9.59 -0.29
C LEU A 97 -2.19 9.91 0.29
N ASP A 98 -2.05 9.90 1.61
CA ASP A 98 -0.74 10.11 2.27
C ASP A 98 0.28 9.06 1.84
N THR A 99 -0.14 7.79 1.72
CA THR A 99 0.68 6.73 1.14
C THR A 99 1.08 7.03 -0.29
N ILE A 100 0.15 7.46 -1.14
CA ILE A 100 0.44 7.79 -2.55
C ILE A 100 1.44 8.94 -2.63
N PHE A 101 1.24 10.02 -1.88
CA PHE A 101 2.15 11.16 -1.90
C PHE A 101 3.52 10.83 -1.32
N THR A 102 3.57 10.04 -0.25
CA THR A 102 4.84 9.54 0.31
C THR A 102 5.56 8.65 -0.70
N HIS A 103 4.85 7.75 -1.37
CA HIS A 103 5.40 6.92 -2.43
C HIS A 103 5.99 7.78 -3.55
N ARG A 104 5.27 8.79 -4.05
CA ARG A 104 5.76 9.69 -5.10
C ARG A 104 7.01 10.46 -4.69
N ALA A 105 7.05 10.96 -3.46
CA ALA A 105 8.23 11.63 -2.92
C ALA A 105 9.47 10.71 -2.91
N LEU A 106 9.29 9.45 -2.48
CA LEU A 106 10.34 8.43 -2.49
C LEU A 106 10.77 8.03 -3.91
N LEU A 107 9.80 7.87 -4.82
CA LEU A 107 10.03 7.57 -6.23
C LEU A 107 10.91 8.65 -6.87
N HIS A 108 10.61 9.92 -6.64
CA HIS A 108 11.42 11.04 -7.15
C HIS A 108 12.83 11.06 -6.55
N ALA A 109 12.99 10.68 -5.29
CA ALA A 109 14.29 10.63 -4.63
C ALA A 109 15.17 9.45 -5.11
N SER A 110 14.56 8.30 -5.41
CA SER A 110 15.30 7.09 -5.82
C SER A 110 14.48 6.18 -6.77
N PRO A 111 14.39 6.53 -8.07
CA PRO A 111 13.51 5.82 -9.02
C PRO A 111 13.80 4.32 -9.15
N ARG A 112 15.08 3.92 -9.15
CA ARG A 112 15.49 2.52 -9.33
C ARG A 112 14.95 1.57 -8.26
N GLY A 113 14.64 2.08 -7.07
CA GLY A 113 14.05 1.28 -5.98
C GLY A 113 12.56 0.99 -6.16
N HIS A 114 11.92 1.51 -7.21
CA HIS A 114 10.47 1.52 -7.38
C HIS A 114 9.97 0.84 -8.67
N GLU A 115 10.84 0.16 -9.42
CA GLU A 115 10.47 -0.56 -10.66
C GLU A 115 9.35 -1.60 -10.42
N GLY A 116 9.27 -2.19 -9.22
CA GLY A 116 8.22 -3.14 -8.83
C GLY A 116 6.95 -2.52 -8.25
N CYS A 117 6.88 -1.19 -8.08
CA CYS A 117 5.78 -0.55 -7.34
C CYS A 117 4.46 -0.52 -8.13
N ALA A 118 4.49 -0.53 -9.46
CA ALA A 118 3.26 -0.61 -10.26
C ALA A 118 2.45 -1.87 -9.95
N ARG A 119 3.15 -3.03 -9.86
CA ARG A 119 2.54 -4.29 -9.46
C ARG A 119 2.09 -4.25 -8.00
N ALA A 120 2.92 -3.72 -7.11
CA ALA A 120 2.62 -3.61 -5.68
C ALA A 120 1.31 -2.82 -5.43
N PHE A 121 1.12 -1.69 -6.10
CA PHE A 121 -0.12 -0.92 -6.01
C PHE A 121 -1.33 -1.68 -6.54
N SER A 122 -1.18 -2.41 -7.66
CA SER A 122 -2.25 -3.25 -8.20
C SER A 122 -2.65 -4.36 -7.21
N ASP A 123 -1.67 -4.99 -6.56
CA ASP A 123 -1.91 -6.03 -5.55
C ASP A 123 -2.54 -5.45 -4.28
N LEU A 124 -2.14 -4.24 -3.85
CA LEU A 124 -2.78 -3.53 -2.75
C LEU A 124 -4.24 -3.16 -3.06
N ALA A 125 -4.50 -2.68 -4.28
CA ALA A 125 -5.85 -2.37 -4.73
C ALA A 125 -6.74 -3.62 -4.68
N ARG A 126 -6.28 -4.74 -5.23
CA ARG A 126 -7.02 -6.02 -5.15
C ARG A 126 -7.28 -6.43 -3.70
N LYS A 127 -6.27 -6.36 -2.84
CA LYS A 127 -6.43 -6.69 -1.42
C LYS A 127 -7.36 -5.76 -0.65
N ILE A 128 -7.53 -4.51 -1.07
CA ILE A 128 -8.53 -3.60 -0.50
C ILE A 128 -9.91 -3.97 -1.01
N ASP A 129 -10.04 -4.23 -2.30
CA ASP A 129 -11.30 -4.60 -2.95
C ASP A 129 -11.90 -5.89 -2.37
N ASP A 130 -11.04 -6.85 -2.01
CA ASP A 130 -11.42 -8.13 -1.42
C ASP A 130 -11.80 -8.04 0.08
N ARG A 131 -11.67 -6.88 0.73
CA ARG A 131 -11.94 -6.75 2.17
C ARG A 131 -13.42 -6.84 2.48
N GLU A 132 -13.74 -7.42 3.64
CA GLU A 132 -15.07 -7.33 4.19
C GLU A 132 -15.46 -5.87 4.48
N TRP A 133 -16.69 -5.55 4.09
CA TRP A 133 -17.30 -4.24 4.33
C TRP A 133 -17.35 -3.94 5.83
N ARG A 134 -16.89 -2.74 6.20
CA ARG A 134 -17.03 -2.18 7.55
C ARG A 134 -17.30 -0.68 7.45
N ALA A 135 -17.97 -0.12 8.45
CA ALA A 135 -18.34 1.31 8.47
C ALA A 135 -17.12 2.25 8.45
N ASP A 136 -15.98 1.83 9.02
CA ASP A 136 -14.70 2.56 9.02
C ASP A 136 -13.89 2.40 7.72
N ARG A 137 -14.46 1.70 6.72
CA ARG A 137 -13.87 1.37 5.41
C ARG A 137 -14.72 1.87 4.23
N GLU A 138 -15.58 2.87 4.45
CA GLU A 138 -16.45 3.42 3.38
C GLU A 138 -15.67 3.96 2.17
N SER A 139 -14.41 4.35 2.38
CA SER A 139 -13.50 4.86 1.34
C SER A 139 -12.67 3.78 0.64
N ASP A 140 -12.90 2.47 0.91
CA ASP A 140 -12.13 1.39 0.27
C ASP A 140 -12.19 1.48 -1.26
N GLN A 141 -13.38 1.72 -1.85
CA GLN A 141 -13.53 1.85 -3.31
C GLN A 141 -12.73 3.03 -3.90
N GLU A 142 -12.66 4.13 -3.16
CA GLU A 142 -11.88 5.30 -3.56
C GLU A 142 -10.38 4.98 -3.50
N ALA A 143 -9.94 4.31 -2.42
CA ALA A 143 -8.57 3.87 -2.25
C ALA A 143 -8.14 2.86 -3.34
N VAL A 144 -9.00 1.90 -3.71
CA VAL A 144 -8.79 0.97 -4.84
C VAL A 144 -8.52 1.76 -6.11
N THR A 145 -9.42 2.70 -6.44
CA THR A 145 -9.30 3.51 -7.65
C THR A 145 -8.03 4.35 -7.65
N ALA A 146 -7.69 4.96 -6.51
CA ALA A 146 -6.49 5.78 -6.34
C ALA A 146 -5.21 4.95 -6.51
N PHE A 147 -5.16 3.75 -5.93
CA PHE A 147 -4.01 2.85 -6.09
C PHE A 147 -3.86 2.31 -7.51
N LEU A 148 -4.96 2.00 -8.22
CA LEU A 148 -4.89 1.61 -9.64
C LEU A 148 -4.38 2.76 -10.52
N ASN A 149 -4.83 4.00 -10.27
CA ASN A 149 -4.33 5.18 -10.99
C ASN A 149 -2.83 5.40 -10.72
N GLU A 150 -2.39 5.20 -9.48
CA GLU A 150 -0.97 5.29 -9.13
C GLU A 150 -0.18 4.16 -9.79
N ALA A 151 -0.69 2.93 -9.82
CA ALA A 151 -0.05 1.81 -10.52
C ALA A 151 0.23 2.13 -12.00
N MET A 152 -0.76 2.72 -12.69
CA MET A 152 -0.60 3.16 -14.08
C MET A 152 0.46 4.27 -14.21
N THR A 153 0.43 5.26 -13.31
CA THR A 153 1.40 6.36 -13.30
C THR A 153 2.84 5.84 -13.14
N VAL A 154 3.04 4.92 -12.21
CA VAL A 154 4.35 4.28 -11.97
C VAL A 154 4.78 3.43 -13.15
N ALA A 155 3.87 2.66 -13.76
CA ALA A 155 4.17 1.84 -14.93
C ALA A 155 4.66 2.67 -16.12
N THR A 156 4.20 3.92 -16.25
CA THR A 156 4.67 4.85 -17.30
C THR A 156 5.93 5.62 -16.95
N SER A 157 6.47 5.44 -15.74
CA SER A 157 7.66 6.17 -15.26
C SER A 157 8.98 5.43 -15.53
N PHE A 158 8.92 4.21 -16.09
CA PHE A 158 10.06 3.33 -16.38
C PHE A 158 9.94 2.78 -17.80
#